data_AF-A0A8S3SA03-F1
#
_entry.id   AF-A0A8S3SA03-F1
#
_cell.length_a   1.000
_cell.length_b   1.000
_cell.length_c   1.000
_cell.angle_alpha   90.00
_cell.angle_beta   90.00
_cell.angle_gamma   90.00
#
_symmetry.space_group_name_H-M   'P 1'
#
loop_
_entity.id
_entity.type
_entity.pdbx_description
1 polymer ?
#
loop_
_entity_poly.entity_id
_entity_poly.type
_entity_poly.pdbx_seq_one_letter_code
_entity_poly.pdbx_strand_id
1 'polypeptide(L)'
;MALDILGNLYHEKFLLEVMALDILGNLCYKTLLIEVMALDILGNLYHEKFLLEVMALDILGNLYREKFLLEVMALDIMGKLYREKFLVEVIALDILGNLFCEKFLLEVMAMDILGNLYGEKFLLEVMAIDILGNLYHEKFLLEVMALDIMGNLYREKFLLKVMAMDILGNSYREKFLREVMVLHILGNLYCEKFLLEVMALDILGIYITRNSYLK
;
A
#
# COMPACT_ATOMS: atom_id res chain seq x y z
N MET A 1 4.41 23.55 -20.75
CA MET A 1 3.56 23.08 -21.86
C MET A 1 2.63 22.00 -21.33
N ALA A 2 1.37 21.96 -21.74
CA ALA A 2 0.49 20.81 -21.48
C ALA A 2 0.46 19.91 -22.73
N LEU A 3 0.23 18.61 -22.56
CA LEU A 3 0.09 17.65 -23.66
C LEU A 3 -1.12 16.76 -23.40
N ASP A 4 -2.07 16.75 -24.34
CA ASP A 4 -3.30 15.97 -24.23
C ASP A 4 -3.24 14.79 -25.21
N ILE A 5 -3.46 13.57 -24.72
CA ILE A 5 -3.45 12.34 -25.52
C ILE A 5 -4.85 11.71 -25.51
N LEU A 6 -5.55 11.81 -26.64
CA LEU A 6 -6.85 11.17 -26.85
C LEU A 6 -6.68 9.82 -27.56
N GLY A 7 -6.98 8.72 -26.88
CA GLY A 7 -6.91 7.36 -27.42
C GLY A 7 -5.76 6.53 -26.86
N ASN A 8 -5.60 5.30 -27.37
CA ASN A 8 -4.62 4.35 -26.86
C ASN A 8 -3.22 4.61 -27.44
N LEU A 9 -2.19 4.61 -26.58
CA LEU A 9 -0.79 4.81 -26.97
C LEU A 9 0.02 3.53 -26.73
N TYR A 10 0.79 3.11 -27.74
CA TYR A 10 1.66 1.94 -27.71
C TYR A 10 3.08 2.30 -28.17
N HIS A 11 4.04 2.32 -27.26
CA HIS A 11 5.45 2.64 -27.59
C HIS A 11 6.42 1.80 -26.75
N GLU A 12 7.50 1.28 -27.34
CA GLU A 12 8.53 0.58 -26.55
C GLU A 12 9.17 1.51 -25.50
N LYS A 13 9.60 2.69 -25.94
CA LYS A 13 10.23 3.71 -25.10
C LYS A 13 9.57 5.04 -25.32
N PHE A 14 9.43 5.80 -24.24
CA PHE A 14 8.90 7.15 -24.27
C PHE A 14 9.61 7.94 -23.17
N LEU A 15 9.97 9.18 -23.50
CA LEU A 15 10.65 10.14 -22.64
C LEU A 15 9.93 11.47 -22.84
N LEU A 16 9.47 12.08 -21.75
CA LEU A 16 8.71 13.33 -21.84
C LEU A 16 8.97 14.21 -20.63
N GLU A 17 9.20 15.50 -20.91
CA GLU A 17 9.28 16.58 -19.95
C GLU A 17 8.21 17.62 -20.34
N VAL A 18 7.13 17.72 -19.55
CA VAL A 18 6.04 18.70 -19.76
C VAL A 18 5.56 19.24 -18.41
N MET A 19 4.68 20.24 -18.41
CA MET A 19 4.09 20.73 -17.15
C MET A 19 2.91 19.85 -16.74
N ALA A 20 2.05 19.48 -17.69
CA ALA A 20 0.90 18.62 -17.47
C ALA A 20 0.77 17.62 -18.63
N LEU A 21 0.32 16.41 -18.33
CA LEU A 21 0.05 15.36 -19.31
C LEU A 21 -1.29 14.70 -18.99
N ASP A 22 -2.26 14.87 -19.89
CA ASP A 22 -3.62 14.35 -19.72
C ASP A 22 -3.82 13.20 -20.73
N ILE A 23 -4.23 12.02 -20.26
CA ILE A 23 -4.38 10.82 -21.10
C ILE A 23 -5.78 10.23 -20.97
N LEU A 24 -6.57 10.32 -22.04
CA LEU A 24 -7.88 9.67 -22.17
C LEU A 24 -7.76 8.41 -23.04
N GLY A 25 -7.26 7.33 -22.45
CA GLY A 25 -7.05 6.06 -23.15
C GLY A 25 -6.07 5.13 -22.44
N ASN A 26 -5.84 3.96 -23.04
CA ASN A 26 -4.91 2.99 -22.48
C ASN A 26 -3.47 3.27 -22.92
N LEU A 27 -2.53 3.27 -21.99
CA LEU A 27 -1.12 3.54 -22.24
C LEU A 27 -0.28 2.28 -21.97
N CYS A 28 0.34 1.76 -23.02
CA CYS A 28 1.14 0.54 -23.00
C CYS A 28 2.58 0.82 -23.47
N TYR A 29 3.56 0.50 -22.63
CA TYR A 29 4.97 0.71 -22.96
C TYR A 29 5.93 -0.25 -22.27
N LYS A 30 7.14 -0.42 -22.81
CA LYS A 30 8.19 -1.24 -22.17
C LYS A 30 8.94 -0.45 -21.11
N THR A 31 9.30 0.80 -21.43
CA THR A 31 9.96 1.72 -20.50
C THR A 31 9.47 3.15 -20.73
N LEU A 32 9.03 3.81 -19.67
CA LEU A 32 8.66 5.22 -19.68
C LEU A 32 9.46 5.93 -18.60
N LEU A 33 10.01 7.08 -18.96
CA LEU A 33 10.59 8.06 -18.04
C LEU A 33 9.84 9.38 -18.27
N ILE A 34 9.29 9.95 -17.21
CA ILE A 34 8.56 11.21 -17.26
C ILE A 34 9.00 12.09 -16.08
N GLU A 35 9.16 13.37 -16.37
CA GLU A 35 9.23 14.45 -15.39
C GLU A 35 8.08 15.42 -15.72
N VAL A 36 7.08 15.55 -14.83
CA VAL A 36 5.92 16.44 -15.01
C VAL A 36 5.49 17.08 -13.69
N MET A 37 4.67 18.13 -13.73
CA MET A 37 4.05 18.66 -12.49
C MET A 37 2.73 17.94 -12.18
N ALA A 38 1.93 17.62 -13.19
CA ALA A 38 0.70 16.85 -13.07
C ALA A 38 0.60 15.77 -14.17
N LEU A 39 0.04 14.61 -13.82
CA LEU A 39 -0.22 13.51 -14.74
C LEU A 39 -1.58 12.89 -14.44
N ASP A 40 -2.53 13.11 -15.35
CA ASP A 40 -3.91 12.62 -15.23
C ASP A 40 -4.13 11.50 -16.25
N ILE A 41 -4.48 10.29 -15.77
CA ILE A 41 -4.68 9.12 -16.64
C ILE A 41 -6.06 8.52 -16.40
N LEU A 42 -6.96 8.71 -17.36
CA LEU A 42 -8.27 8.03 -17.41
C LEU A 42 -8.21 6.88 -18.43
N GLY A 43 -7.82 5.71 -17.93
CA GLY A 43 -7.58 4.51 -18.72
C GLY A 43 -6.65 3.51 -18.04
N ASN A 44 -6.36 2.38 -18.70
CA ASN A 44 -5.50 1.33 -18.13
C ASN A 44 -4.06 1.44 -18.62
N LEU A 45 -3.15 0.94 -17.81
CA LEU A 45 -1.77 1.40 -17.82
C LEU A 45 -0.84 0.16 -17.65
N TYR A 46 -0.08 -0.21 -18.70
CA TYR A 46 0.64 -1.50 -18.87
C TYR A 46 2.16 -1.33 -19.13
N HIS A 47 3.06 -1.95 -18.35
CA HIS A 47 4.54 -1.87 -18.49
C HIS A 47 5.37 -2.96 -17.80
N GLU A 48 6.59 -3.13 -18.30
CA GLU A 48 7.70 -3.74 -17.57
C GLU A 48 8.34 -2.74 -16.57
N LYS A 49 8.68 -1.51 -17.01
CA LYS A 49 9.37 -0.51 -16.19
C LYS A 49 8.80 0.90 -16.32
N PHE A 50 8.75 1.62 -15.20
CA PHE A 50 8.52 3.07 -15.16
C PHE A 50 9.31 3.70 -14.04
N LEU A 51 9.80 4.90 -14.34
CA LEU A 51 10.31 5.88 -13.40
C LEU A 51 9.54 7.17 -13.67
N LEU A 52 8.97 7.77 -12.63
CA LEU A 52 8.23 9.02 -12.69
C LEU A 52 8.57 9.86 -11.47
N GLU A 53 8.90 11.11 -11.75
CA GLU A 53 8.97 12.20 -10.79
C GLU A 53 7.80 13.15 -11.14
N VAL A 54 6.86 13.34 -10.22
CA VAL A 54 5.71 14.25 -10.42
C VAL A 54 5.18 14.83 -9.12
N MET A 55 4.60 16.03 -9.14
CA MET A 55 3.96 16.59 -7.94
C MET A 55 2.62 15.88 -7.64
N ALA A 56 1.75 15.73 -8.64
CA ALA A 56 0.46 15.02 -8.50
C ALA A 56 0.26 13.97 -9.62
N LEU A 57 -0.17 12.77 -9.24
CA LEU A 57 -0.49 11.67 -10.16
C LEU A 57 -1.89 11.12 -9.88
N ASP A 58 -2.81 11.34 -10.82
CA ASP A 58 -4.19 10.87 -10.73
C ASP A 58 -4.42 9.74 -11.74
N ILE A 59 -4.79 8.55 -11.26
CA ILE A 59 -5.02 7.37 -12.11
C ILE A 59 -6.43 6.82 -11.89
N LEU A 60 -7.31 7.07 -12.86
CA LEU A 60 -8.65 6.50 -12.93
C LEU A 60 -8.65 5.31 -13.91
N GLY A 61 -8.29 4.14 -13.40
CA GLY A 61 -8.17 2.91 -14.17
C GLY A 61 -7.31 1.84 -13.49
N ASN A 62 -7.00 0.77 -14.22
CA ASN A 62 -6.20 -0.34 -13.69
C ASN A 62 -4.75 -0.29 -14.17
N LEU A 63 -3.84 -0.74 -13.30
CA LEU A 63 -2.42 -0.51 -13.42
C LEU A 63 -1.67 -1.85 -13.25
N TYR A 64 -1.26 -2.45 -14.38
CA TYR A 64 -0.79 -3.84 -14.50
C TYR A 64 0.66 -3.94 -14.97
N ARG A 65 1.59 -4.26 -14.07
CA ARG A 65 3.00 -3.95 -14.33
C ARG A 65 4.01 -4.82 -13.56
N GLU A 66 5.24 -4.98 -14.06
CA GLU A 66 6.31 -5.60 -13.26
C GLU A 66 6.91 -4.65 -12.21
N LYS A 67 7.55 -3.54 -12.63
CA LYS A 67 8.38 -2.69 -11.76
C LYS A 67 7.99 -1.22 -11.83
N PHE A 68 7.64 -0.66 -10.67
CA PHE A 68 7.45 0.77 -10.45
C PHE A 68 8.58 1.35 -9.61
N LEU A 69 9.07 2.51 -10.00
CA LEU A 69 9.72 3.48 -9.11
C LEU A 69 8.98 4.81 -9.26
N LEU A 70 8.62 5.44 -8.15
CA LEU A 70 7.83 6.66 -8.10
C LEU A 70 8.31 7.54 -6.94
N GLU A 71 8.59 8.82 -7.23
CA GLU A 71 8.82 9.87 -6.24
C GLU A 71 7.77 10.97 -6.47
N VAL A 72 6.79 11.09 -5.56
CA VAL A 72 5.59 11.91 -5.78
C VAL A 72 5.06 12.59 -4.52
N MET A 73 4.50 13.80 -4.64
CA MET A 73 3.89 14.46 -3.47
C MET A 73 2.50 13.87 -3.16
N ALA A 74 1.61 13.77 -4.15
CA ALA A 74 0.28 13.17 -4.01
C ALA A 74 0.00 12.12 -5.12
N LEU A 75 -0.41 10.91 -4.72
CA LEU A 75 -0.76 9.82 -5.62
C LEU A 75 -2.17 9.31 -5.33
N ASP A 76 -3.09 9.56 -6.27
CA ASP A 76 -4.49 9.15 -6.20
C ASP A 76 -4.75 8.02 -7.20
N ILE A 77 -5.18 6.85 -6.73
CA ILE A 77 -5.46 5.68 -7.59
C ILE A 77 -6.88 5.18 -7.37
N MET A 78 -7.72 5.33 -8.39
CA MET A 78 -9.07 4.75 -8.44
C MET A 78 -9.10 3.56 -9.40
N GLY A 79 -9.01 2.34 -8.86
CA GLY A 79 -9.03 1.11 -9.65
C GLY A 79 -8.29 -0.06 -8.99
N LYS A 80 -7.66 -0.92 -9.80
CA LYS A 80 -6.86 -2.05 -9.30
C LYS A 80 -5.38 -1.90 -9.67
N LEU A 81 -4.53 -2.10 -8.67
CA LEU A 81 -3.09 -2.20 -8.86
C LEU A 81 -2.65 -3.67 -8.84
N TYR A 82 -1.86 -4.08 -9.83
CA TYR A 82 -1.25 -5.42 -9.90
C TYR A 82 0.24 -5.30 -10.19
N ARG A 83 1.11 -5.66 -9.24
CA ARG A 83 2.56 -5.46 -9.28
C ARG A 83 3.38 -6.67 -8.81
N GLU A 84 4.51 -6.90 -9.45
CA GLU A 84 5.58 -7.72 -8.84
C GLU A 84 6.41 -6.88 -7.85
N LYS A 85 6.80 -5.66 -8.25
CA LYS A 85 7.61 -4.75 -7.45
C LYS A 85 7.08 -3.33 -7.53
N PHE A 86 6.83 -2.76 -6.37
CA PHE A 86 6.46 -1.37 -6.18
C PHE A 86 7.43 -0.78 -5.16
N LEU A 87 8.19 0.23 -5.57
CA LEU A 87 9.05 1.03 -4.70
C LEU A 87 8.59 2.49 -4.86
N VAL A 88 8.12 3.09 -3.78
CA VAL A 88 7.49 4.42 -3.83
C VAL A 88 7.85 5.24 -2.59
N GLU A 89 8.25 6.49 -2.84
CA GLU A 89 8.43 7.52 -1.82
C GLU A 89 7.36 8.59 -2.09
N VAL A 90 6.39 8.73 -1.19
CA VAL A 90 5.21 9.59 -1.40
C VAL A 90 4.83 10.37 -0.14
N ILE A 91 4.32 11.59 -0.26
CA ILE A 91 3.78 12.29 0.92
C ILE A 91 2.37 11.77 1.27
N ALA A 92 1.43 11.78 0.32
CA ALA A 92 0.07 11.30 0.49
C ALA A 92 -0.30 10.26 -0.60
N LEU A 93 -0.78 9.09 -0.18
CA LEU A 93 -1.16 7.98 -1.04
C LEU A 93 -2.62 7.55 -0.79
N ASP A 94 -3.51 7.87 -1.72
CA ASP A 94 -4.93 7.54 -1.62
C ASP A 94 -5.30 6.45 -2.65
N ILE A 95 -5.82 5.32 -2.17
CA ILE A 95 -6.20 4.18 -3.02
C ILE A 95 -7.66 3.82 -2.83
N LEU A 96 -8.47 4.12 -3.85
CA LEU A 96 -9.85 3.67 -3.99
C LEU A 96 -9.91 2.39 -4.84
N GLY A 97 -9.68 1.25 -4.18
CA GLY A 97 -9.79 -0.07 -4.80
C GLY A 97 -8.82 -1.11 -4.23
N ASN A 98 -8.44 -2.09 -5.04
CA ASN A 98 -7.67 -3.25 -4.57
C ASN A 98 -6.22 -3.22 -5.05
N LEU A 99 -5.31 -3.45 -4.12
CA LEU A 99 -3.87 -3.43 -4.30
C LEU A 99 -3.30 -4.86 -4.16
N PHE A 100 -2.68 -5.37 -5.22
CA PHE A 100 -2.06 -6.70 -5.27
C PHE A 100 -0.57 -6.58 -5.61
N CYS A 101 0.32 -6.87 -4.65
CA CYS A 101 1.77 -6.69 -4.80
C CYS A 101 2.58 -7.87 -4.27
N GLU A 102 3.43 -8.52 -5.06
CA GLU A 102 4.36 -9.52 -4.48
C GLU A 102 5.35 -8.87 -3.51
N LYS A 103 5.97 -7.76 -3.93
CA LYS A 103 6.94 -6.99 -3.14
C LYS A 103 6.60 -5.52 -3.21
N PHE A 104 6.43 -4.94 -2.04
CA PHE A 104 6.04 -3.55 -1.88
C PHE A 104 6.96 -2.92 -0.84
N LEU A 105 7.66 -1.86 -1.24
CA LEU A 105 8.47 -1.01 -0.36
C LEU A 105 7.91 0.40 -0.48
N LEU A 106 7.54 0.99 0.65
CA LEU A 106 6.88 2.28 0.70
C LEU A 106 7.43 3.09 1.88
N GLU A 107 7.85 4.31 1.59
CA GLU A 107 8.12 5.35 2.58
C GLU A 107 7.08 6.45 2.36
N VAL A 108 6.14 6.62 3.30
CA VAL A 108 4.99 7.53 3.14
C VAL A 108 4.69 8.34 4.41
N MET A 109 4.16 9.56 4.27
CA MET A 109 3.65 10.29 5.45
C MET A 109 2.23 9.82 5.84
N ALA A 110 1.28 9.83 4.90
CA ALA A 110 -0.09 9.34 5.11
C ALA A 110 -0.54 8.42 3.95
N MET A 111 -1.16 7.28 4.30
CA MET A 111 -1.69 6.32 3.32
C MET A 111 -3.11 5.88 3.67
N ASP A 112 -4.06 6.22 2.80
CA ASP A 112 -5.48 5.87 2.96
C ASP A 112 -5.88 4.84 1.90
N ILE A 113 -6.41 3.70 2.33
CA ILE A 113 -6.85 2.61 1.42
C ILE A 113 -8.32 2.26 1.69
N LEU A 114 -9.19 2.56 0.72
CA LEU A 114 -10.57 2.05 0.68
C LEU A 114 -10.63 0.85 -0.27
N GLY A 115 -10.48 -0.34 0.31
CA GLY A 115 -10.44 -1.61 -0.40
C GLY A 115 -9.46 -2.60 0.22
N ASN A 116 -9.14 -3.67 -0.51
CA ASN A 116 -8.32 -4.76 0.03
C ASN A 116 -6.87 -4.68 -0.43
N LEU A 117 -5.95 -4.87 0.51
CA LEU A 117 -4.51 -4.95 0.30
C LEU A 117 -4.03 -6.41 0.39
N TYR A 118 -3.45 -6.92 -0.70
CA TYR A 118 -2.89 -8.27 -0.81
C TYR A 118 -1.41 -8.21 -1.20
N GLY A 119 -0.58 -9.04 -0.58
CA GLY A 119 0.79 -9.22 -1.07
C GLY A 119 1.64 -10.21 -0.30
N GLU A 120 2.76 -10.66 -0.87
CA GLU A 120 3.62 -11.61 -0.16
C GLU A 120 4.52 -10.91 0.87
N LYS A 121 5.13 -9.78 0.47
CA LYS A 121 6.19 -9.11 1.21
C LYS A 121 6.00 -7.60 1.17
N PHE A 122 5.71 -7.03 2.32
CA PHE A 122 5.71 -5.58 2.53
C PHE A 122 6.86 -5.16 3.45
N LEU A 123 7.51 -4.06 3.08
CA LEU A 123 8.32 -3.23 3.97
C LEU A 123 7.74 -1.83 3.89
N LEU A 124 7.23 -1.33 5.01
CA LEU A 124 6.54 -0.05 5.09
C LEU A 124 7.12 0.76 6.25
N GLU A 125 7.52 2.00 5.95
CA GLU A 125 7.85 3.02 6.94
C GLU A 125 6.86 4.18 6.73
N VAL A 126 5.88 4.33 7.63
CA VAL A 126 4.77 5.28 7.41
C VAL A 126 4.40 6.01 8.71
N MET A 127 4.02 7.29 8.68
CA MET A 127 3.51 7.91 9.92
C MET A 127 2.09 7.44 10.25
N ALA A 128 1.15 7.57 9.31
CA ALA A 128 -0.24 7.14 9.49
C ALA A 128 -0.71 6.24 8.34
N ILE A 129 -1.45 5.17 8.68
CA ILE A 129 -2.09 4.27 7.72
C ILE A 129 -3.53 4.01 8.16
N ASP A 130 -4.49 4.36 7.29
CA ASP A 130 -5.90 4.05 7.48
C ASP A 130 -6.37 3.06 6.39
N ILE A 131 -6.85 1.89 6.79
CA ILE A 131 -7.35 0.85 5.85
C ILE A 131 -8.81 0.54 6.13
N LEU A 132 -9.69 0.96 5.22
CA LEU A 132 -11.11 0.60 5.19
C LEU A 132 -11.30 -0.61 4.26
N GLY A 133 -10.92 -1.78 4.77
CA GLY A 133 -10.96 -3.05 4.07
C GLY A 133 -10.06 -4.11 4.69
N ASN A 134 -9.74 -5.15 3.94
CA ASN A 134 -9.00 -6.29 4.48
C ASN A 134 -7.53 -6.29 4.02
N LEU A 135 -6.62 -6.65 4.93
CA LEU A 135 -5.19 -6.72 4.68
C LEU A 135 -4.67 -8.16 4.84
N TYR A 136 -4.16 -8.72 3.74
CA TYR A 136 -3.67 -10.10 3.60
C TYR A 136 -2.20 -10.13 3.19
N HIS A 137 -1.37 -10.89 3.91
CA HIS A 137 0.02 -11.14 3.49
C HIS A 137 0.71 -12.31 4.20
N GLU A 138 1.80 -12.81 3.60
CA GLU A 138 2.69 -13.77 4.25
C GLU A 138 3.67 -13.09 5.20
N LYS A 139 4.37 -12.06 4.71
CA LYS A 139 5.47 -11.38 5.40
C LYS A 139 5.30 -9.88 5.35
N PHE A 140 5.57 -9.26 6.47
CA PHE A 140 5.41 -7.82 6.62
C PHE A 140 6.39 -7.34 7.69
N LEU A 141 7.12 -6.28 7.35
CA LEU A 141 7.91 -5.50 8.28
C LEU A 141 7.32 -4.08 8.27
N LEU A 142 6.90 -3.61 9.43
CA LEU A 142 6.22 -2.33 9.60
C LEU A 142 6.87 -1.53 10.72
N GLU A 143 7.27 -0.30 10.40
CA GLU A 143 7.61 0.73 11.39
C GLU A 143 6.64 1.89 11.17
N VAL A 144 5.65 2.04 12.06
CA VAL A 144 4.54 3.01 11.89
C VAL A 144 4.15 3.71 13.19
N MET A 145 3.75 4.97 13.13
CA MET A 145 3.23 5.66 14.33
C MET A 145 1.78 5.22 14.63
N ALA A 146 0.87 5.37 13.68
CA ALA A 146 -0.54 4.98 13.82
C ALA A 146 -1.00 4.06 12.66
N LEU A 147 -1.68 2.97 12.98
CA LEU A 147 -2.26 2.05 12.01
C LEU A 147 -3.69 1.66 12.42
N ASP A 148 -4.67 2.16 11.68
CA ASP A 148 -6.08 1.89 11.92
C ASP A 148 -6.65 1.01 10.80
N ILE A 149 -7.32 -0.08 11.18
CA ILE A 149 -7.88 -1.04 10.22
C ILE A 149 -9.35 -1.30 10.52
N MET A 150 -10.23 -0.82 9.65
CA MET A 150 -11.65 -1.16 9.63
C MET A 150 -11.89 -2.34 8.68
N GLY A 151 -11.58 -3.53 9.17
CA GLY A 151 -11.71 -4.78 8.43
C GLY A 151 -10.86 -5.90 9.02
N ASN A 152 -10.65 -6.98 8.25
CA ASN A 152 -9.96 -8.16 8.75
C ASN A 152 -8.49 -8.22 8.31
N LEU A 153 -7.71 -8.95 9.08
CA LEU A 153 -6.27 -8.91 9.06
C LEU A 153 -5.69 -10.33 9.10
N TYR A 154 -5.08 -10.78 8.01
CA TYR A 154 -4.63 -12.16 7.84
C TYR A 154 -3.13 -12.20 7.52
N ARG A 155 -2.36 -12.85 8.40
CA ARG A 155 -0.89 -12.72 8.43
C ARG A 155 -0.22 -14.04 8.78
N GLU A 156 0.84 -14.47 8.08
CA GLU A 156 1.67 -15.57 8.60
C GLU A 156 2.74 -15.07 9.59
N LYS A 157 3.62 -14.20 9.11
CA LYS A 157 4.83 -13.77 9.81
C LYS A 157 4.91 -12.25 9.84
N PHE A 158 4.87 -11.67 11.04
CA PHE A 158 4.88 -10.23 11.24
C PHE A 158 5.97 -9.83 12.22
N LEU A 159 6.73 -8.79 11.87
CA LEU A 159 7.59 -8.05 12.79
C LEU A 159 7.16 -6.59 12.79
N LEU A 160 7.10 -6.00 13.98
CA LEU A 160 6.45 -4.72 14.19
C LEU A 160 7.14 -3.86 15.21
N LYS A 161 7.29 -2.58 14.84
CA LYS A 161 7.34 -1.46 15.76
C LYS A 161 6.17 -0.53 15.42
N VAL A 162 5.17 -0.45 16.29
CA VAL A 162 4.06 0.50 16.14
C VAL A 162 3.75 1.21 17.45
N MET A 163 3.51 2.51 17.42
CA MET A 163 3.11 3.23 18.63
C MET A 163 1.67 2.88 19.01
N ALA A 164 0.72 3.07 18.08
CA ALA A 164 -0.69 2.73 18.26
C ALA A 164 -1.25 1.92 17.08
N MET A 165 -2.01 0.87 17.36
CA MET A 165 -2.76 0.12 16.35
C MET A 165 -4.17 -0.20 16.83
N ASP A 166 -5.18 0.27 16.09
CA ASP A 166 -6.58 -0.07 16.33
C ASP A 166 -7.12 -0.97 15.20
N ILE A 167 -7.86 -2.02 15.58
CA ILE A 167 -8.50 -2.94 14.62
C ILE A 167 -9.99 -3.04 14.95
N LEU A 168 -10.85 -2.63 14.02
CA LEU A 168 -12.28 -2.91 14.04
C LEU A 168 -12.55 -4.07 13.08
N GLY A 169 -12.44 -5.29 13.60
CA GLY A 169 -12.51 -6.52 12.82
C GLY A 169 -11.64 -7.64 13.41
N ASN A 170 -11.44 -8.72 12.65
CA ASN A 170 -10.74 -9.90 13.14
C ASN A 170 -9.28 -9.93 12.69
N SER A 171 -8.40 -10.46 13.54
CA SER A 171 -6.98 -10.63 13.28
C SER A 171 -6.54 -12.09 13.45
N TYR A 172 -6.00 -12.68 12.39
CA TYR A 172 -5.53 -14.05 12.32
C TYR A 172 -4.03 -14.08 12.03
N ARG A 173 -3.23 -14.72 12.89
CA ARG A 173 -1.77 -14.71 12.82
C ARG A 173 -1.15 -16.07 13.19
N GLU A 174 -0.13 -16.54 12.46
CA GLU A 174 0.67 -17.68 12.93
C GLU A 174 1.74 -17.22 13.94
N LYS A 175 2.63 -16.31 13.54
CA LYS A 175 3.76 -15.87 14.35
C LYS A 175 3.75 -14.36 14.56
N PHE A 176 3.91 -13.98 15.82
CA PHE A 176 3.88 -12.60 16.25
C PHE A 176 5.10 -12.30 17.14
N LEU A 177 5.89 -11.32 16.69
CA LEU A 177 7.06 -10.76 17.36
C LEU A 177 6.90 -9.24 17.33
N ARG A 178 6.91 -8.59 18.49
CA ARG A 178 6.45 -7.20 18.60
C ARG A 178 7.10 -6.38 19.70
N GLU A 179 7.38 -5.13 19.34
CA GLU A 179 7.30 -3.96 20.21
C GLU A 179 6.09 -3.14 19.74
N VAL A 180 5.01 -3.03 20.54
CA VAL A 180 3.95 -2.05 20.26
C VAL A 180 3.50 -1.38 21.54
N MET A 181 3.40 -0.05 21.60
CA MET A 181 2.98 0.57 22.87
C MET A 181 1.51 0.28 23.17
N VAL A 182 0.62 0.49 22.19
CA VAL A 182 -0.84 0.35 22.35
C VAL A 182 -1.44 -0.51 21.23
N LEU A 183 -2.26 -1.50 21.59
CA LEU A 183 -3.05 -2.31 20.67
C LEU A 183 -4.50 -2.42 21.19
N HIS A 184 -5.46 -1.89 20.43
CA HIS A 184 -6.88 -2.15 20.65
C HIS A 184 -7.45 -3.03 19.52
N ILE A 185 -8.28 -4.01 19.88
CA ILE A 185 -9.00 -4.86 18.91
C ILE A 185 -10.47 -4.96 19.32
N LEU A 186 -11.35 -4.39 18.50
CA LEU A 186 -12.79 -4.62 18.54
C LEU A 186 -13.15 -5.75 17.58
N GLY A 187 -13.01 -6.97 18.08
CA GLY A 187 -13.14 -8.21 17.29
C GLY A 187 -12.26 -9.33 17.83
N ASN A 188 -12.07 -10.39 17.05
CA ASN A 188 -11.37 -11.58 17.51
C ASN A 188 -9.88 -11.58 17.15
N LEU A 189 -9.03 -12.00 18.08
CA LEU A 189 -7.59 -12.19 17.85
C LEU A 189 -7.21 -13.67 18.00
N TYR A 190 -6.73 -14.26 16.90
CA TYR A 190 -6.21 -15.62 16.84
C TYR A 190 -4.71 -15.58 16.57
N CYS A 191 -3.89 -16.19 17.44
CA CYS A 191 -2.42 -16.19 17.32
C CYS A 191 -1.79 -17.52 17.75
N GLU A 192 -1.13 -18.27 16.84
CA GLU A 192 -0.49 -19.53 17.25
C GLU A 192 0.70 -19.34 18.21
N LYS A 193 1.58 -18.38 17.88
CA LYS A 193 2.75 -18.01 18.70
C LYS A 193 2.77 -16.51 18.94
N PHE A 194 2.76 -16.14 20.21
CA PHE A 194 2.58 -14.76 20.66
C PHE A 194 3.73 -14.40 21.62
N LEU A 195 4.72 -13.65 21.11
CA LEU A 195 5.70 -12.95 21.93
C LEU A 195 5.39 -11.46 21.85
N LEU A 196 5.11 -10.85 22.99
CA LEU A 196 4.56 -9.50 23.07
C LEU A 196 5.34 -8.67 24.08
N GLU A 197 5.94 -7.58 23.62
CA GLU A 197 6.27 -6.44 24.47
C GLU A 197 5.26 -5.33 24.11
N VAL A 198 4.23 -5.20 24.95
CA VAL A 198 3.15 -4.20 24.80
C VAL A 198 2.84 -3.54 26.13
N MET A 199 2.66 -2.21 26.11
CA MET A 199 2.31 -1.44 27.32
C MET A 199 0.81 -1.47 27.63
N ALA A 200 -0.04 -1.45 26.60
CA ALA A 200 -1.51 -1.55 26.73
C ALA A 200 -2.12 -2.45 25.64
N LEU A 201 -2.91 -3.44 26.05
CA LEU A 201 -3.60 -4.39 25.18
C LEU A 201 -5.06 -4.51 25.61
N ASP A 202 -5.97 -4.00 24.79
CA ASP A 202 -7.41 -4.21 24.97
C ASP A 202 -7.99 -5.02 23.81
N ILE A 203 -8.73 -6.09 24.12
CA ILE A 203 -9.40 -6.94 23.15
C ILE A 203 -10.86 -7.08 23.58
N LEU A 204 -11.77 -6.44 22.84
CA LEU A 204 -13.22 -6.59 23.03
C LEU A 204 -13.75 -7.61 22.02
N GLY A 205 -13.50 -8.89 22.31
CA GLY A 205 -13.87 -10.04 21.50
C GLY A 205 -13.22 -11.32 22.01
N ILE A 206 -13.07 -12.34 21.16
CA ILE A 206 -12.43 -13.60 21.55
C ILE A 206 -10.92 -13.51 21.30
N TYR A 207 -10.12 -13.74 22.35
CA TYR A 207 -8.68 -13.94 22.27
C TYR A 207 -8.34 -15.44 22.35
N ILE A 208 -7.66 -15.97 21.33
CA ILE A 208 -7.19 -17.36 21.29
C ILE A 208 -5.69 -17.38 20.99
N THR A 209 -4.92 -18.02 21.87
CA THR A 209 -3.50 -18.28 21.67
C THR A 209 -3.12 -19.72 22.01
N ARG A 210 -2.18 -20.30 21.23
CA ARG A 210 -1.63 -21.65 21.47
C ARG A 210 -0.36 -21.62 22.33
N ASN A 211 0.49 -20.61 22.15
CA ASN A 211 1.67 -20.37 22.98
C ASN A 211 1.84 -18.86 23.16
N SER A 212 1.68 -18.38 24.39
CA SER A 212 1.94 -16.99 24.78
C SER A 212 3.12 -16.89 25.74
N TYR A 213 4.00 -15.95 25.46
CA TYR A 213 5.02 -15.45 26.37
C TYR A 213 4.83 -13.94 26.45
N LEU A 214 4.13 -13.50 27.49
CA LEU A 214 4.05 -12.09 27.88
C LEU A 214 5.28 -11.76 28.73
N LYS A 215 5.89 -10.60 28.50
CA LYS A 215 6.93 -10.01 29.34
C LYS A 215 6.48 -8.66 29.88
#